data_AF-A0A4Q3DCM2-F1
#
_entry.id   AF-A0A4Q3DCM2-F1
#
_cell.length_a   1.000
_cell.length_b   1.000
_cell.length_c   1.000
_cell.angle_alpha   90.00
_cell.angle_beta   90.00
_cell.angle_gamma   90.00
#
_symmetry.space_group_name_H-M   'P 1'
#
loop_
_entity.id
_entity.type
_entity.pdbx_description
1 polymer ?
#
loop_
_entity_poly.entity_id
_entity_poly.type
_entity_poly.pdbx_seq_one_letter_code
_entity_poly.pdbx_strand_id
1 'polypeptide(L)'
;MSFRLQSSLGAKALAAAGLVLLGDWLFWQGGGVGSNLGQFAVTWTAIVILLMPVWRSPESLVAGVAALVLAAILLDQPGLLAWALFWSALAMMVLLPRSAGFDHAGRWALRLLIHGVTSVAGPWIDLFRLRKQTEGGRELRPLLPLLPLPLIGGAIFLALFATANPLIGDALSRIHIPAPDFLMVIRIMLWGILLTAVWATLRPPRVRIGALIESEGNIPALPGVSVGSVTLALVVFNLLFALQNGLDLAFLWSGAALPAGVSLAEYAHRGAYPLIATALLAGLFVLVVLRPGSETAAVRAIRWLVVLWIAQNLFLVASSILRTIDYIEVYSLTRLRIAALLWMALVAIGLVLIVWRMLWAKSAAWLINTNAAAALLVLVGCSAVDLGSVAAAWNVRHAREAGGKGAELDLCYLNRLGPSALVSLVRLELQGGLNPEFAERLRWVRHRALTATIAGQQSGARTWRNGRRISEVLAMLGGARLPSPPPFGPTGRGCDGAAYPPPEPSAQPAASPNPTAPLTKGAER
;
A
#
# COMPACT_ATOMS: atom_id res chain seq x y z
N MET A 1 7.77 17.44 42.68
CA MET A 1 6.59 16.55 42.46
C MET A 1 6.76 15.79 41.15
N SER A 2 7.36 14.59 41.17
CA SER A 2 7.45 13.75 39.97
C SER A 2 6.23 12.82 39.92
N PHE A 3 5.26 13.12 39.05
CA PHE A 3 4.17 12.20 38.71
C PHE A 3 4.76 10.96 37.99
N ARG A 4 5.32 10.01 38.76
CA ARG A 4 5.73 8.70 38.26
C ARG A 4 4.49 7.81 38.17
N LEU A 5 3.71 7.99 37.11
CA LEU A 5 2.79 6.96 36.62
C LEU A 5 3.60 5.77 36.10
N GLN A 6 4.20 4.97 36.99
CA GLN A 6 4.54 3.58 36.64
C GLN A 6 3.21 2.86 36.47
N SER A 7 2.68 2.91 35.25
CA SER A 7 1.31 2.53 34.89
C SER A 7 0.94 1.14 35.40
N SER A 8 0.06 1.12 36.41
CA SER A 8 -0.63 -0.09 36.84
C SER A 8 -1.37 -0.71 35.66
N LEU A 9 -1.61 -2.03 35.70
CA LEU A 9 -2.43 -2.73 34.69
C LEU A 9 -3.75 -1.97 34.41
N GLY A 10 -4.36 -1.41 35.47
CA GLY A 10 -5.57 -0.60 35.38
C GLY A 10 -5.42 0.66 34.54
N ALA A 11 -4.33 1.42 34.66
CA ALA A 11 -4.09 2.62 33.85
C ALA A 11 -4.00 2.28 32.34
N LYS A 12 -3.37 1.15 32.00
CA LYS A 12 -3.28 0.68 30.61
C LYS A 12 -4.63 0.20 30.07
N ALA A 13 -5.42 -0.48 30.89
CA ALA A 13 -6.77 -0.91 30.54
C ALA A 13 -7.71 0.28 30.32
N LEU A 14 -7.66 1.28 31.21
CA LEU A 14 -8.42 2.53 31.06
C LEU A 14 -8.02 3.28 29.79
N ALA A 15 -6.72 3.38 29.49
CA ALA A 15 -6.24 4.02 28.27
C ALA A 15 -6.64 3.26 27.00
N ALA A 16 -6.58 1.92 27.02
CA ALA A 16 -7.05 1.10 25.91
C ALA A 16 -8.55 1.26 25.68
N ALA A 17 -9.36 1.23 26.75
CA ALA A 17 -10.80 1.47 26.67
C ALA A 17 -11.11 2.89 26.16
N GLY A 18 -10.39 3.90 26.65
CA GLY A 18 -10.51 5.29 26.18
C GLY A 18 -10.19 5.44 24.69
N LEU A 19 -9.14 4.77 24.19
CA LEU A 19 -8.81 4.75 22.77
C LEU A 19 -9.87 4.01 21.94
N VAL A 20 -10.43 2.90 22.42
CA VAL A 20 -11.51 2.20 21.71
C VAL A 20 -12.77 3.07 21.63
N LEU A 21 -13.14 3.75 22.72
CA LEU A 21 -14.26 4.70 22.74
C LEU A 21 -14.01 5.91 21.83
N LEU A 22 -12.78 6.43 21.81
CA LEU A 22 -12.40 7.49 20.88
C LEU A 22 -12.50 7.02 19.42
N GLY A 23 -12.02 5.80 19.13
CA GLY A 23 -12.12 5.22 17.80
C GLY A 23 -13.57 4.97 17.37
N ASP A 24 -14.43 4.52 18.29
CA ASP A 24 -15.87 4.42 18.07
C ASP A 24 -16.50 5.77 17.74
N TRP A 25 -16.20 6.80 18.53
CA TRP A 25 -16.68 8.16 18.30
C TRP A 25 -16.18 8.71 16.95
N LEU A 26 -14.89 8.58 16.66
CA LEU A 26 -14.27 9.10 15.44
C LEU A 26 -14.75 8.38 14.17
N PHE A 27 -14.79 7.05 14.17
CA PHE A 27 -15.08 6.27 12.96
C PHE A 27 -16.58 6.05 12.75
N TRP A 28 -17.36 5.95 13.82
CA TRP A 28 -18.80 5.71 13.73
C TRP A 28 -19.60 7.02 13.78
N GLN A 29 -19.43 7.84 14.82
CA GLN A 29 -20.18 9.10 14.96
C GLN A 29 -19.61 10.23 14.10
N GLY A 30 -18.28 10.25 13.90
CA GLY A 30 -17.58 11.16 13.01
C GLY A 30 -17.76 10.86 11.51
N GLY A 31 -18.62 9.90 11.17
CA GLY A 31 -19.11 9.63 9.82
C GLY A 31 -18.16 8.88 8.89
N GLY A 32 -17.02 8.37 9.38
CA GLY A 32 -16.05 7.62 8.58
C GLY A 32 -14.58 7.76 9.01
N VAL A 33 -13.69 7.14 8.21
CA VAL A 33 -12.25 7.00 8.52
C VAL A 33 -11.46 8.29 8.23
N GLY A 34 -11.63 8.88 7.04
CA GLY A 34 -11.07 10.17 6.60
C GLY A 34 -9.78 10.65 7.29
N SER A 35 -9.74 11.94 7.65
CA SER A 35 -8.73 12.51 8.53
C SER A 35 -8.86 12.03 9.98
N ASN A 36 -9.99 11.44 10.36
CA ASN A 36 -10.21 10.93 11.72
C ASN A 36 -9.19 9.85 12.09
N LEU A 37 -8.71 9.07 11.11
CA LEU A 37 -7.62 8.11 11.30
C LEU A 37 -6.32 8.76 11.77
N GLY A 38 -5.98 9.94 11.21
CA GLY A 38 -4.83 10.71 11.65
C GLY A 38 -4.99 11.26 13.06
N GLN A 39 -6.20 11.73 13.42
CA GLN A 39 -6.49 12.22 14.79
C GLN A 39 -6.36 11.10 15.81
N PHE A 40 -6.89 9.93 15.47
CA PHE A 40 -6.73 8.71 16.27
C PHE A 40 -5.25 8.33 16.43
N ALA A 41 -4.49 8.32 15.33
CA ALA A 41 -3.06 8.02 15.34
C ALA A 41 -2.21 8.98 16.20
N VAL A 42 -2.49 10.29 16.15
CA VAL A 42 -1.85 11.30 17.00
C VAL A 42 -2.16 11.03 18.47
N THR A 43 -3.44 10.82 18.81
CA THR A 43 -3.87 10.59 20.19
C THR A 43 -3.31 9.29 20.75
N TRP A 44 -3.29 8.24 19.95
CA TRP A 44 -2.68 6.97 20.31
C TRP A 44 -1.18 7.11 20.58
N THR A 45 -0.46 7.80 19.69
CA THR A 45 0.97 8.06 19.90
C THR A 45 1.20 8.82 21.20
N ALA A 46 0.44 9.89 21.46
CA ALA A 46 0.53 10.67 22.69
C ALA A 46 0.30 9.82 23.96
N ILE A 47 -0.71 8.94 23.95
CA ILE A 47 -0.98 8.02 25.07
C ILE A 47 0.17 7.03 25.27
N VAL A 48 0.75 6.51 24.19
CA VAL A 48 1.94 5.65 24.27
C VAL A 48 3.12 6.42 24.88
N ILE A 49 3.38 7.66 24.46
CA ILE A 49 4.43 8.51 25.03
C ILE A 49 4.24 8.70 26.54
N LEU A 50 3.00 8.90 26.98
CA LEU A 50 2.65 9.17 28.37
C LEU A 50 2.79 7.94 29.28
N LEU A 51 2.36 6.77 28.80
CA LEU A 51 2.23 5.57 29.63
C LEU A 51 3.40 4.59 29.54
N MET A 52 4.20 4.68 28.47
CA MET A 52 5.31 3.77 28.20
C MET A 52 6.66 4.42 28.50
N PRO A 53 7.67 3.62 28.92
CA PRO A 53 9.00 4.14 29.25
C PRO A 53 9.84 4.44 27.99
N VAL A 54 9.26 5.12 26.99
CA VAL A 54 9.88 5.48 25.71
C VAL A 54 11.02 6.47 25.87
N TRP A 55 10.94 7.34 26.88
CA TRP A 55 11.94 8.33 27.25
C TRP A 55 13.27 7.74 27.71
N ARG A 56 13.35 6.42 27.91
CA ARG A 56 14.58 5.74 28.32
C ARG A 56 15.60 5.57 27.20
N SER A 57 15.20 5.74 25.94
CA SER A 57 16.12 5.64 24.82
C SER A 57 15.87 6.73 23.77
N PRO A 58 16.91 7.44 23.30
CA PRO A 58 16.76 8.50 22.29
C PRO A 58 16.22 7.95 20.97
N GLU A 59 16.54 6.72 20.61
CA GLU A 59 16.05 6.06 19.40
C GLU A 59 14.53 5.84 19.44
N SER A 60 13.98 5.57 20.62
CA SER A 60 12.53 5.43 20.81
C SER A 60 11.82 6.76 20.59
N LEU A 61 12.43 7.88 21.02
CA LEU A 61 11.90 9.22 20.76
C LEU A 61 11.95 9.57 19.28
N VAL A 62 13.02 9.21 18.56
CA VAL A 62 13.09 9.37 17.09
C VAL A 62 11.98 8.58 16.41
N ALA A 63 11.73 7.33 16.83
CA ALA A 63 10.62 6.52 16.31
C ALA A 63 9.24 7.14 16.66
N GLY A 64 9.11 7.76 17.83
CA GLY A 64 7.92 8.52 18.23
C GLY A 64 7.67 9.76 17.38
N VAL A 65 8.72 10.53 17.08
CA VAL A 65 8.65 11.67 16.14
C VAL A 65 8.25 11.19 14.75
N ALA A 66 8.85 10.09 14.26
CA ALA A 66 8.46 9.49 12.99
C ALA A 66 6.99 9.05 12.98
N ALA A 67 6.50 8.43 14.06
CA ALA A 67 5.09 8.07 14.21
C ALA A 67 4.17 9.30 14.18
N LEU A 68 4.55 10.41 14.81
CA LEU A 68 3.79 11.66 14.76
C LEU A 68 3.77 12.28 13.35
N VAL A 69 4.90 12.28 12.63
CA VAL A 69 4.96 12.73 11.23
C VAL A 69 4.04 11.87 10.35
N LEU A 70 4.06 10.55 10.53
CA LEU A 70 3.19 9.64 9.79
C LEU A 70 1.71 9.80 10.17
N ALA A 71 1.41 10.11 11.44
CA ALA A 71 0.07 10.47 11.87
C ALA A 71 -0.41 11.78 11.24
N ALA A 72 0.48 12.77 11.07
CA ALA A 72 0.18 13.99 10.32
C ALA A 72 -0.06 13.74 8.82
N ILE A 73 0.68 12.80 8.21
CA ILE A 73 0.41 12.36 6.83
C ILE A 73 -0.99 11.70 6.75
N LEU A 74 -1.37 10.87 7.73
CA LEU A 74 -2.71 10.27 7.81
C LEU A 74 -3.83 11.29 8.02
N LEU A 75 -3.57 12.40 8.74
CA LEU A 75 -4.50 13.54 8.80
C LEU A 75 -4.73 14.13 7.41
N ASP A 76 -3.66 14.20 6.61
CA ASP A 76 -3.70 14.82 5.30
C ASP A 76 -4.37 13.96 4.22
N GLN A 77 -3.89 12.73 4.08
CA GLN A 77 -4.42 11.72 3.17
C GLN A 77 -4.29 10.33 3.83
N PRO A 78 -5.39 9.78 4.37
CA PRO A 78 -5.38 8.42 4.89
C PRO A 78 -5.07 7.43 3.75
N GLY A 79 -4.18 6.48 4.02
CA GLY A 79 -3.79 5.47 3.05
C GLY A 79 -3.11 4.29 3.72
N LEU A 80 -3.20 3.11 3.08
CA LEU A 80 -2.65 1.87 3.61
C LEU A 80 -1.13 1.93 3.83
N LEU A 81 -0.40 2.60 2.92
CA LEU A 81 1.04 2.78 3.05
C LEU A 81 1.40 3.63 4.27
N ALA A 82 0.77 4.79 4.43
CA ALA A 82 0.97 5.67 5.59
C ALA A 82 0.62 4.95 6.90
N TRP A 83 -0.46 4.17 6.91
CA TRP A 83 -0.88 3.37 8.05
C TRP A 83 0.14 2.29 8.42
N ALA A 84 0.64 1.53 7.45
CA ALA A 84 1.64 0.49 7.68
C ALA A 84 2.96 1.07 8.21
N LEU A 85 3.40 2.20 7.66
CA LEU A 85 4.58 2.92 8.15
C LEU A 85 4.34 3.45 9.57
N PHE A 86 3.17 4.05 9.84
CA PHE A 86 2.79 4.55 11.16
C PHE A 86 2.83 3.43 12.21
N TRP A 87 2.19 2.30 11.91
CA TRP A 87 2.18 1.12 12.77
C TRP A 87 3.58 0.60 13.05
N SER A 88 4.43 0.55 12.02
CA SER A 88 5.83 0.14 12.15
C SER A 88 6.61 1.09 13.07
N ALA A 89 6.48 2.40 12.90
CA ALA A 89 7.14 3.41 13.72
C ALA A 89 6.66 3.35 15.19
N LEU A 90 5.35 3.22 15.41
CA LEU A 90 4.76 3.10 16.75
C LEU A 90 5.21 1.81 17.46
N ALA A 91 5.24 0.68 16.74
CA ALA A 91 5.75 -0.57 17.26
C ALA A 91 7.26 -0.47 17.61
N MET A 92 8.07 0.14 16.74
CA MET A 92 9.49 0.39 17.01
C MET A 92 9.67 1.25 18.27
N MET A 93 8.91 2.32 18.41
CA MET A 93 8.93 3.20 19.58
C MET A 93 8.72 2.40 20.89
N VAL A 94 7.76 1.48 20.91
CA VAL A 94 7.44 0.66 22.10
C VAL A 94 8.46 -0.43 22.40
N LEU A 95 9.09 -0.98 21.34
CA LEU A 95 10.02 -2.11 21.44
C LEU A 95 11.47 -1.68 21.69
N LEU A 96 11.89 -0.51 21.19
CA LEU A 96 13.27 -0.01 21.31
C LEU A 96 13.80 0.06 22.75
N PRO A 97 13.05 0.57 23.75
CA PRO A 97 13.50 0.60 25.14
C PRO A 97 13.68 -0.80 25.79
N ARG A 98 13.23 -1.87 25.11
CA ARG A 98 13.34 -3.26 25.56
C ARG A 98 14.40 -4.05 24.80
N SER A 99 14.95 -3.49 23.73
CA SER A 99 16.06 -4.08 22.99
C SER A 99 17.39 -3.54 23.50
N ALA A 100 18.47 -4.31 23.36
CA ALA A 100 19.82 -3.89 23.72
C ALA A 100 20.40 -2.77 22.82
N GLY A 101 19.67 -2.36 21.78
CA GLY A 101 20.05 -1.31 20.83
C GLY A 101 19.36 -1.47 19.47
N PHE A 102 19.68 -0.56 18.55
CA PHE A 102 19.29 -0.68 17.15
C PHE A 102 20.34 -1.50 16.38
N ASP A 103 19.99 -2.75 16.02
CA ASP A 103 20.86 -3.63 15.23
C ASP A 103 20.80 -3.25 13.73
N HIS A 104 20.29 -4.15 12.88
CA HIS A 104 20.03 -3.87 11.46
C HIS A 104 18.55 -4.01 11.10
N ALA A 105 18.14 -3.33 10.04
CA ALA A 105 16.76 -3.23 9.61
C ALA A 105 16.12 -4.59 9.32
N GLY A 106 16.88 -5.57 8.84
CA GLY A 106 16.38 -6.95 8.65
C GLY A 106 15.90 -7.63 9.94
N ARG A 107 16.64 -7.50 11.05
CA ARG A 107 16.20 -8.00 12.37
C ARG A 107 14.97 -7.25 12.85
N TRP A 108 14.90 -5.95 12.60
CA TRP A 108 13.73 -5.14 12.93
C TRP A 108 12.49 -5.52 12.12
N ALA A 109 12.63 -5.80 10.83
CA ALA A 109 11.54 -6.31 10.01
C ALA A 109 10.97 -7.62 10.58
N LEU A 110 11.84 -8.57 10.97
CA LEU A 110 11.39 -9.81 11.62
C LEU A 110 10.75 -9.56 12.99
N ARG A 111 11.32 -8.66 13.83
CA ARG A 111 10.71 -8.26 15.11
C ARG A 111 9.31 -7.68 14.92
N LEU A 112 9.12 -6.85 13.91
CA LEU A 112 7.83 -6.23 13.58
C LEU A 112 6.83 -7.26 13.06
N LEU A 113 7.25 -8.20 12.22
CA LEU A 113 6.40 -9.31 11.75
C LEU A 113 5.93 -10.19 12.93
N ILE A 114 6.87 -10.60 13.79
CA ILE A 114 6.56 -11.36 15.01
C ILE A 114 5.62 -10.56 15.92
N HIS A 115 5.87 -9.26 16.08
CA HIS A 115 5.00 -8.39 16.87
C HIS A 115 3.58 -8.35 16.29
N GLY A 116 3.43 -8.20 14.98
CA GLY A 116 2.13 -8.18 14.30
C GLY A 116 1.35 -9.51 14.41
N VAL A 117 2.04 -10.65 14.39
CA VAL A 117 1.39 -11.95 14.59
C VAL A 117 0.99 -12.14 16.05
N THR A 118 1.91 -11.82 16.99
CA THR A 118 1.67 -12.01 18.43
C THR A 118 0.72 -10.98 19.03
N SER A 119 0.55 -9.81 18.40
CA SER A 119 -0.38 -8.76 18.83
C SER A 119 -1.83 -9.22 18.82
N VAL A 120 -2.20 -10.09 17.87
CA VAL A 120 -3.58 -10.63 17.77
C VAL A 120 -3.94 -11.49 18.98
N ALA A 121 -2.98 -12.28 19.48
CA ALA A 121 -3.17 -13.17 20.62
C ALA A 121 -2.96 -12.48 21.99
N GLY A 122 -2.32 -11.30 22.01
CA GLY A 122 -1.88 -10.61 23.23
C GLY A 122 -2.99 -10.37 24.28
N PRO A 123 -4.12 -9.73 23.92
CA PRO A 123 -5.22 -9.47 24.86
C PRO A 123 -5.79 -10.77 25.47
N TRP A 124 -5.92 -11.80 24.64
CA TRP A 124 -6.46 -13.10 25.06
C TRP A 124 -5.52 -13.79 26.05
N ILE A 125 -4.23 -13.85 25.74
CA ILE A 125 -3.21 -14.44 26.63
C ILE A 125 -3.22 -13.75 28.00
N ASP A 126 -3.36 -12.43 28.02
CA ASP A 126 -3.39 -11.66 29.27
C ASP A 126 -4.66 -11.85 30.07
N LEU A 127 -5.81 -11.97 29.39
CA LEU A 127 -7.08 -12.32 30.01
C LEU A 127 -7.01 -13.70 30.68
N PHE A 128 -6.42 -14.70 30.02
CA PHE A 128 -6.21 -16.03 30.59
C PHE A 128 -5.23 -16.01 31.79
N ARG A 129 -4.19 -15.18 31.75
CA ARG A 129 -3.23 -15.04 32.87
C ARG A 129 -3.85 -14.37 34.09
N LEU A 130 -4.67 -13.34 33.89
CA LEU A 130 -5.40 -12.67 34.97
C LEU A 130 -6.39 -13.63 35.63
N ARG A 131 -7.10 -14.43 34.84
CA ARG A 131 -8.00 -15.49 35.33
C ARG A 131 -7.27 -16.47 36.25
N LYS A 132 -6.06 -16.90 35.88
CA LYS A 132 -5.23 -17.84 36.65
C LYS A 132 -4.62 -17.23 37.92
N GLN A 133 -4.35 -15.92 37.96
CA GLN A 133 -3.86 -15.24 39.18
C GLN A 133 -4.96 -14.94 40.19
N THR A 134 -6.20 -14.74 39.74
CA THR A 134 -7.36 -14.58 40.65
C THR A 134 -7.85 -15.88 41.30
N GLU A 135 -7.24 -17.03 40.99
CA GLU A 135 -7.50 -18.30 41.69
C GLU A 135 -6.92 -18.34 43.12
N GLY A 136 -6.15 -17.33 43.53
CA GLY A 136 -5.51 -17.24 44.85
C GLY A 136 -6.24 -16.39 45.92
N GLY A 137 -7.44 -15.86 45.68
CA GLY A 137 -8.12 -15.08 46.71
C GLY A 137 -9.56 -14.64 46.38
N ARG A 138 -10.49 -15.01 47.28
CA ARG A 138 -11.94 -14.73 47.39
C ARG A 138 -12.90 -15.71 46.66
N GLU A 139 -13.62 -16.46 47.50
CA GLU A 139 -14.48 -17.63 47.28
C GLU A 139 -15.76 -17.47 46.44
N LEU A 140 -15.97 -16.39 45.69
CA LEU A 140 -17.26 -16.15 44.99
C LEU A 140 -17.23 -16.38 43.47
N ARG A 141 -16.25 -17.11 42.93
CA ARG A 141 -16.05 -17.30 41.47
C ARG A 141 -16.01 -18.72 40.86
N PRO A 142 -16.30 -19.86 41.53
CA PRO A 142 -16.20 -21.17 40.89
C PRO A 142 -17.32 -21.49 39.88
N LEU A 143 -18.39 -20.70 39.78
CA LEU A 143 -19.49 -21.02 38.84
C LEU A 143 -19.22 -20.64 37.38
N LEU A 144 -18.39 -19.64 37.11
CA LEU A 144 -18.20 -19.12 35.75
C LEU A 144 -17.54 -20.12 34.78
N PRO A 145 -16.54 -20.93 35.21
CA PRO A 145 -15.99 -22.04 34.41
C PRO A 145 -16.95 -23.23 34.25
N LEU A 146 -17.91 -23.39 35.17
CA LEU A 146 -18.89 -24.48 35.19
C LEU A 146 -20.12 -24.16 34.33
N LEU A 147 -20.35 -22.90 33.99
CA LEU A 147 -21.49 -22.41 33.21
C LEU A 147 -21.57 -22.87 31.74
N PRO A 148 -20.45 -23.02 30.98
CA PRO A 148 -20.53 -23.31 29.55
C PRO A 148 -21.23 -24.63 29.25
N LEU A 149 -20.93 -25.68 30.02
CA LEU A 149 -21.51 -27.01 29.82
C LEU A 149 -23.05 -27.05 30.04
N PRO A 150 -23.61 -26.57 31.16
CA PRO A 150 -25.06 -26.53 31.38
C PRO A 150 -25.76 -25.47 30.50
N LEU A 151 -25.11 -24.37 30.12
CA LEU A 151 -25.72 -23.39 29.22
C LEU A 151 -25.77 -23.88 27.77
N ILE A 152 -24.67 -24.41 27.25
CA ILE A 152 -24.61 -24.93 25.88
C ILE A 152 -25.42 -26.22 25.79
N GLY A 153 -25.20 -27.16 26.72
CA GLY A 153 -25.98 -28.40 26.81
C GLY A 153 -27.47 -28.10 27.01
N GLY A 154 -27.80 -27.20 27.95
CA GLY A 154 -29.16 -26.76 28.18
C GLY A 154 -29.80 -26.11 26.95
N ALA A 155 -29.08 -25.24 26.23
CA ALA A 155 -29.57 -24.63 25.00
C ALA A 155 -29.80 -25.66 23.88
N ILE A 156 -28.93 -26.66 23.74
CA ILE A 156 -29.08 -27.76 22.77
C ILE A 156 -30.31 -28.59 23.10
N PHE A 157 -30.47 -29.01 24.36
CA PHE A 157 -31.65 -29.78 24.80
C PHE A 157 -32.94 -28.96 24.66
N LEU A 158 -32.91 -27.67 25.00
CA LEU A 158 -34.05 -26.77 24.85
C LEU A 158 -34.46 -26.63 23.37
N ALA A 159 -33.48 -26.52 22.45
CA ALA A 159 -33.72 -26.48 21.02
C ALA A 159 -34.31 -27.80 20.49
N LEU A 160 -33.77 -28.95 20.90
CA LEU A 160 -34.32 -30.26 20.55
C LEU A 160 -35.75 -30.42 21.07
N PHE A 161 -36.03 -30.03 22.32
CA PHE A 161 -37.37 -30.06 22.90
C PHE A 161 -38.33 -29.09 22.21
N ALA A 162 -37.86 -27.92 21.77
CA ALA A 162 -38.66 -26.99 20.98
C ALA A 162 -39.09 -27.57 19.63
N THR A 163 -38.24 -28.39 19.00
CA THR A 163 -38.59 -29.09 17.74
C THR A 163 -39.54 -30.28 17.94
N ALA A 164 -39.45 -30.95 19.09
CA ALA A 164 -40.25 -32.13 19.40
C ALA A 164 -41.58 -31.82 20.11
N ASN A 165 -41.71 -30.64 20.73
CA ASN A 165 -42.87 -30.22 21.49
C ASN A 165 -43.37 -28.82 21.05
N PRO A 166 -44.52 -28.72 20.37
CA PRO A 166 -45.03 -27.45 19.84
C PRO A 166 -45.33 -26.40 20.92
N LEU A 167 -45.65 -26.80 22.16
CA LEU A 167 -45.89 -25.85 23.26
C LEU A 167 -44.59 -25.16 23.71
N ILE A 168 -43.46 -25.87 23.68
CA ILE A 168 -42.14 -25.32 24.03
C ILE A 168 -41.64 -24.43 22.87
N GLY A 169 -41.85 -24.85 21.63
CA GLY A 169 -41.58 -24.04 20.44
C GLY A 169 -42.34 -22.72 20.43
N ASP A 170 -43.64 -22.74 20.73
CA ASP A 170 -44.48 -21.54 20.82
C ASP A 170 -44.15 -20.65 22.02
N ALA A 171 -43.70 -21.21 23.14
CA ALA A 171 -43.24 -20.43 24.29
C ALA A 171 -41.91 -19.70 23.98
N LEU A 172 -40.99 -20.35 23.27
CA LEU A 172 -39.71 -19.77 22.87
C LEU A 172 -39.85 -18.73 21.75
N SER A 173 -40.77 -18.93 20.80
CA SER A 173 -41.02 -17.96 19.73
C SER A 173 -41.61 -16.64 20.24
N ARG A 174 -42.25 -16.65 21.43
CA ARG A 174 -42.69 -15.43 22.13
C ARG A 174 -41.54 -14.69 22.81
N ILE A 175 -40.45 -15.37 23.15
CA ILE A 175 -39.24 -14.76 23.71
C ILE A 175 -38.47 -14.10 22.55
N HIS A 176 -38.72 -12.81 22.36
CA HIS A 176 -38.01 -12.00 21.39
C HIS A 176 -36.58 -11.74 21.87
N ILE A 177 -35.63 -12.60 21.51
CA ILE A 177 -34.21 -12.26 21.57
C ILE A 177 -33.93 -11.36 20.36
N PRO A 178 -33.59 -10.08 20.54
CA PRO A 178 -33.26 -9.22 19.41
C PRO A 178 -32.06 -9.85 18.70
N ALA A 179 -32.24 -10.25 17.44
CA ALA A 179 -31.10 -10.66 16.62
C ALA A 179 -30.11 -9.50 16.61
N PRO A 180 -28.80 -9.73 16.82
CA PRO A 180 -27.84 -8.65 16.78
C PRO A 180 -27.89 -8.03 15.40
N ASP A 181 -28.23 -6.73 15.36
CA ASP A 181 -28.22 -5.96 14.12
C ASP A 181 -26.85 -6.11 13.45
N PHE A 182 -26.83 -6.27 12.13
CA PHE A 182 -25.60 -6.43 11.35
C PHE A 182 -24.60 -5.30 11.63
N LEU A 183 -25.11 -4.08 11.85
CA LEU A 183 -24.32 -2.92 12.24
C LEU A 183 -23.67 -3.08 13.63
N MET A 184 -24.36 -3.71 14.57
CA MET A 184 -23.82 -4.01 15.90
C MET A 184 -22.67 -5.01 15.81
N VAL A 185 -22.78 -6.02 14.94
CA VAL A 185 -21.71 -6.99 14.70
C VAL A 185 -20.47 -6.29 14.15
N ILE A 186 -20.62 -5.42 13.14
CA ILE A 186 -19.51 -4.63 12.58
C ILE A 186 -18.87 -3.75 13.67
N ARG A 187 -19.68 -3.10 14.51
CA ARG A 187 -19.19 -2.24 15.59
C ARG A 187 -18.39 -3.01 16.64
N ILE A 188 -18.85 -4.20 17.03
CA ILE A 188 -18.12 -5.11 17.94
C ILE A 188 -16.80 -5.58 17.30
N MET A 189 -16.80 -5.92 16.00
CA MET A 189 -15.59 -6.27 15.27
C MET A 189 -14.58 -5.13 15.26
N LEU A 190 -15.03 -3.90 15.00
CA LEU A 190 -14.21 -2.69 15.06
C LEU A 190 -13.57 -2.54 16.46
N TRP A 191 -14.35 -2.66 17.53
CA TRP A 191 -13.83 -2.59 18.90
C TRP A 191 -12.78 -3.67 19.18
N GLY A 192 -13.01 -4.90 18.71
CA GLY A 192 -12.04 -5.99 18.83
C GLY A 192 -10.73 -5.70 18.10
N ILE A 193 -10.79 -5.16 16.87
CA ILE A 193 -9.62 -4.77 16.09
C ILE A 193 -8.86 -3.62 16.77
N LEU A 194 -9.57 -2.58 17.22
CA LEU A 194 -8.94 -1.45 17.91
C LEU A 194 -8.32 -1.88 19.24
N LEU A 195 -9.02 -2.70 20.02
CA LEU A 195 -8.53 -3.19 21.30
C LEU A 195 -7.27 -4.04 21.11
N THR A 196 -7.27 -4.98 20.16
CA THR A 196 -6.11 -5.83 19.89
C THR A 196 -4.90 -5.01 19.47
N ALA A 197 -5.08 -4.06 18.55
CA ALA A 197 -4.02 -3.20 18.06
C ALA A 197 -3.47 -2.28 19.18
N VAL A 198 -4.35 -1.58 19.91
CA VAL A 198 -3.97 -0.68 21.02
C VAL A 198 -3.29 -1.46 22.15
N TRP A 199 -3.85 -2.60 22.55
CA TRP A 199 -3.30 -3.41 23.63
C TRP A 199 -1.88 -3.90 23.34
N ALA A 200 -1.61 -4.28 22.08
CA ALA A 200 -0.27 -4.72 21.67
C ALA A 200 0.80 -3.63 21.85
N THR A 201 0.43 -2.35 21.69
CA THR A 201 1.36 -1.23 21.91
C THR A 201 1.53 -0.88 23.40
N LEU A 202 0.47 -0.97 24.21
CA LEU A 202 0.54 -0.68 25.65
C LEU A 202 1.17 -1.81 26.46
N ARG A 203 1.04 -3.05 25.97
CA ARG A 203 1.56 -4.27 26.60
C ARG A 203 2.15 -5.20 25.53
N PRO A 204 3.29 -4.83 24.93
CA PRO A 204 3.94 -5.65 23.91
C PRO A 204 4.28 -7.04 24.48
N PRO A 205 3.95 -8.13 23.76
CA PRO A 205 4.31 -9.47 24.19
C PRO A 205 5.83 -9.60 24.30
N ARG A 206 6.30 -10.27 25.37
CA ARG A 206 7.72 -10.56 25.56
C ARG A 206 8.08 -11.76 24.69
N VAL A 207 8.56 -11.51 23.48
CA VAL A 207 9.08 -12.57 22.60
C VAL A 207 10.61 -12.53 22.64
N ARG A 208 11.24 -13.60 23.11
CA ARG A 208 12.70 -13.76 23.07
C ARG A 208 13.08 -14.27 21.69
N ILE A 209 13.63 -13.39 20.86
CA ILE A 209 13.97 -13.68 19.46
C ILE A 209 15.45 -14.15 19.32
N GLY A 210 16.26 -14.04 20.38
CA GLY A 210 17.69 -14.38 20.36
C GLY A 210 18.00 -15.77 19.79
N ALA A 211 17.22 -16.79 20.19
CA ALA A 211 17.45 -18.18 19.78
C ALA A 211 17.15 -18.48 18.29
N LEU A 212 16.36 -17.65 17.61
CA LEU A 212 16.02 -17.83 16.18
C LEU A 212 17.05 -17.16 15.25
N ILE A 213 17.85 -16.22 15.77
CA ILE A 213 18.71 -15.33 14.97
C ILE A 213 20.21 -15.56 15.25
N GLU A 214 20.58 -16.27 16.33
CA GLU A 214 21.97 -16.61 16.67
C GLU A 214 22.71 -17.48 15.64
N SER A 215 22.06 -17.89 14.54
CA SER A 215 22.75 -18.47 13.40
C SER A 215 23.36 -17.39 12.50
N GLU A 216 24.27 -16.57 13.04
CA GLU A 216 25.47 -16.15 12.30
C GLU A 216 26.53 -17.26 12.39
N GLY A 217 26.07 -18.52 12.47
CA GLY A 217 26.89 -19.70 12.36
C GLY A 217 27.54 -19.73 11.00
N ASN A 218 28.85 -19.89 11.02
CA ASN A 218 29.75 -20.16 9.90
C ASN A 218 29.03 -20.95 8.80
N ILE A 219 28.43 -20.26 7.82
CA ILE A 219 27.77 -20.93 6.69
C ILE A 219 28.90 -21.68 6.00
N PRO A 220 28.88 -23.02 5.96
CA PRO A 220 29.97 -23.80 5.40
C PRO A 220 30.26 -23.28 4.00
N ALA A 221 31.56 -23.15 3.67
CA ALA A 221 31.98 -22.75 2.34
C ALA A 221 31.23 -23.60 1.31
N LEU A 222 30.45 -22.95 0.45
CA LEU A 222 29.64 -23.65 -0.54
C LEU A 222 30.58 -24.50 -1.41
N PRO A 223 30.43 -25.83 -1.45
CA PRO A 223 31.27 -26.68 -2.28
C PRO A 223 31.12 -26.27 -3.75
N GLY A 224 32.23 -25.96 -4.42
CA GLY A 224 32.27 -25.53 -5.83
C GLY A 224 32.51 -24.03 -6.08
N VAL A 225 32.58 -23.18 -5.04
CA VAL A 225 32.91 -21.76 -5.18
C VAL A 225 34.43 -21.56 -5.07
N SER A 226 35.18 -21.92 -6.12
CA SER A 226 36.61 -21.60 -6.21
C SER A 226 36.84 -20.19 -6.74
N VAL A 227 38.01 -19.60 -6.45
CA VAL A 227 38.44 -18.31 -7.01
C VAL A 227 38.38 -18.32 -8.54
N GLY A 228 38.77 -19.43 -9.18
CA GLY A 228 38.70 -19.60 -10.62
C GLY A 228 37.27 -19.61 -11.18
N SER A 229 36.36 -20.37 -10.55
CA SER A 229 34.94 -20.41 -10.93
C SER A 229 34.27 -19.04 -10.81
N VAL A 230 34.54 -18.33 -9.71
CA VAL A 230 34.04 -16.96 -9.48
C VAL A 230 34.57 -15.99 -10.53
N THR A 231 35.86 -16.06 -10.86
CA THR A 231 36.47 -15.18 -11.86
C THR A 231 35.88 -15.43 -13.24
N LEU A 232 35.74 -16.71 -13.65
CA LEU A 232 35.14 -17.08 -14.93
C LEU A 232 33.69 -16.61 -15.02
N ALA A 233 32.89 -16.84 -13.97
CA ALA A 233 31.50 -16.37 -13.91
C ALA A 233 31.43 -14.85 -14.08
N LEU A 234 32.27 -14.09 -13.38
CA LEU A 234 32.32 -12.64 -13.51
C LEU A 234 32.73 -12.16 -14.90
N VAL A 235 33.67 -12.84 -15.57
CA VAL A 235 34.03 -12.55 -16.97
C VAL A 235 32.82 -12.79 -17.88
N VAL A 236 32.17 -13.95 -17.78
CA VAL A 236 30.98 -14.29 -18.58
C VAL A 236 29.86 -13.28 -18.33
N PHE A 237 29.58 -12.92 -17.08
CA PHE A 237 28.55 -11.94 -16.75
C PHE A 237 28.88 -10.56 -17.32
N ASN A 238 30.12 -10.10 -17.20
CA ASN A 238 30.52 -8.83 -17.81
C ASN A 238 30.36 -8.83 -19.34
N LEU A 239 30.67 -9.94 -20.02
CA LEU A 239 30.51 -10.05 -21.47
C LEU A 239 29.03 -10.04 -21.89
N LEU A 240 28.17 -10.79 -21.19
CA LEU A 240 26.73 -10.81 -21.47
C LEU A 240 26.09 -9.44 -21.26
N PHE A 241 26.45 -8.75 -20.18
CA PHE A 241 25.97 -7.40 -19.92
C PHE A 241 26.52 -6.39 -20.92
N ALA A 242 27.76 -6.58 -21.39
CA ALA A 242 28.36 -5.68 -22.37
C ALA A 242 27.67 -5.79 -23.72
N LEU A 243 27.31 -7.02 -24.12
CA LEU A 243 26.48 -7.27 -25.29
C LEU A 243 25.13 -6.56 -25.16
N GLN A 244 24.42 -6.74 -24.04
CA GLN A 244 23.13 -6.09 -23.81
C GLN A 244 23.24 -4.57 -23.83
N ASN A 245 24.24 -3.99 -23.14
CA ASN A 245 24.49 -2.55 -23.12
C ASN A 245 24.86 -2.02 -24.50
N GLY A 246 25.62 -2.78 -25.28
CA GLY A 246 25.93 -2.46 -26.67
C GLY A 246 24.67 -2.42 -27.55
N LEU A 247 23.74 -3.37 -27.37
CA LEU A 247 22.45 -3.36 -28.05
C LEU A 247 21.59 -2.16 -27.61
N ASP A 248 21.52 -1.87 -26.32
CA ASP A 248 20.80 -0.68 -25.82
C ASP A 248 21.42 0.61 -26.41
N LEU A 249 22.75 0.72 -26.45
CA LEU A 249 23.42 1.88 -27.05
C LEU A 249 23.10 2.01 -28.55
N ALA A 250 23.10 0.90 -29.28
CA ALA A 250 22.86 0.88 -30.72
C ALA A 250 21.40 1.10 -31.13
N PHE A 251 20.42 0.63 -30.35
CA PHE A 251 19.00 0.66 -30.72
C PHE A 251 18.18 1.67 -29.93
N LEU A 252 18.46 1.87 -28.64
CA LEU A 252 17.70 2.78 -27.79
C LEU A 252 18.31 4.18 -27.79
N TRP A 253 19.62 4.28 -27.53
CA TRP A 253 20.29 5.58 -27.40
C TRP A 253 20.59 6.25 -28.75
N SER A 254 20.55 5.51 -29.85
CA SER A 254 20.70 6.06 -31.21
C SER A 254 19.43 6.75 -31.73
N GLY A 255 18.29 6.56 -31.08
CA GLY A 255 16.98 7.03 -31.56
C GLY A 255 16.45 6.26 -32.77
N ALA A 256 17.02 5.09 -33.09
CA ALA A 256 16.55 4.24 -34.19
C ALA A 256 15.11 3.75 -33.94
N ALA A 257 14.34 3.60 -35.02
CA ALA A 257 12.99 3.04 -34.92
C ALA A 257 13.04 1.59 -34.42
N LEU A 258 12.11 1.23 -33.52
CA LEU A 258 12.00 -0.15 -33.05
C LEU A 258 11.76 -1.12 -34.23
N PRO A 259 12.24 -2.37 -34.14
CA PRO A 259 11.94 -3.40 -35.12
C PRO A 259 10.44 -3.52 -35.38
N ALA A 260 10.07 -3.78 -36.64
CA ALA A 260 8.67 -3.89 -37.04
C ALA A 260 7.93 -4.93 -36.17
N GLY A 261 6.80 -4.53 -35.59
CA GLY A 261 5.96 -5.39 -34.75
C GLY A 261 6.18 -5.28 -33.24
N VAL A 262 7.18 -4.53 -32.76
CA VAL A 262 7.39 -4.32 -31.31
C VAL A 262 6.80 -2.98 -30.87
N SER A 263 5.77 -3.02 -30.03
CA SER A 263 5.22 -1.79 -29.42
C SER A 263 6.14 -1.27 -28.30
N LEU A 264 6.13 0.05 -28.06
CA LEU A 264 6.87 0.65 -26.93
C LEU A 264 6.43 0.09 -25.57
N ALA A 265 5.14 -0.23 -25.41
CA ALA A 265 4.62 -0.86 -24.21
C ALA A 265 5.24 -2.25 -23.98
N GLU A 266 5.26 -3.07 -25.03
CA GLU A 266 5.86 -4.40 -24.99
C GLU A 266 7.38 -4.32 -24.75
N TYR A 267 8.05 -3.38 -25.38
CA TYR A 267 9.48 -3.16 -25.21
C TYR A 267 9.84 -2.75 -23.77
N ALA A 268 9.09 -1.80 -23.18
CA ALA A 268 9.29 -1.36 -21.80
C ALA A 268 9.03 -2.50 -20.79
N HIS A 269 7.94 -3.26 -20.96
CA HIS A 269 7.59 -4.34 -20.05
C HIS A 269 8.53 -5.55 -20.16
N ARG A 270 8.86 -6.00 -21.37
CA ARG A 270 9.79 -7.12 -21.57
C ARG A 270 11.21 -6.79 -21.10
N GLY A 271 11.63 -5.54 -21.24
CA GLY A 271 12.93 -5.08 -20.75
C GLY A 271 13.01 -5.01 -19.23
N ALA A 272 11.93 -4.59 -18.55
CA ALA A 272 11.96 -4.31 -17.11
C ALA A 272 12.04 -5.58 -16.23
N TYR A 273 11.29 -6.65 -16.53
CA TYR A 273 11.20 -7.82 -15.63
C TYR A 273 12.52 -8.59 -15.45
N PRO A 274 13.29 -8.91 -16.52
CA PRO A 274 14.58 -9.58 -16.38
C PRO A 274 15.63 -8.74 -15.64
N LEU A 275 15.48 -7.40 -15.65
CA LEU A 275 16.40 -6.49 -14.96
C LEU A 275 16.21 -6.51 -13.43
N ILE A 276 14.99 -6.73 -12.96
CA ILE A 276 14.74 -6.99 -11.54
C ILE A 276 15.46 -8.27 -11.10
N ALA A 277 15.30 -9.34 -11.88
CA ALA A 277 15.91 -10.63 -11.56
C ALA A 277 17.44 -10.57 -11.56
N THR A 278 18.03 -9.91 -12.57
CA THR A 278 19.49 -9.76 -12.67
C THR A 278 20.07 -8.86 -11.58
N ALA A 279 19.41 -7.76 -11.21
CA ALA A 279 19.86 -6.91 -10.10
C ALA A 279 19.81 -7.64 -8.75
N LEU A 280 18.75 -8.44 -8.50
CA LEU A 280 18.64 -9.26 -7.29
C LEU A 280 19.70 -10.36 -7.24
N LEU A 281 19.93 -11.05 -8.36
CA LEU A 281 20.99 -12.06 -8.48
C LEU A 281 22.38 -11.44 -8.31
N ALA A 282 22.62 -10.25 -8.84
CA ALA A 282 23.87 -9.52 -8.65
C ALA A 282 24.10 -9.13 -7.19
N GLY A 283 23.08 -8.59 -6.52
CA GLY A 283 23.13 -8.29 -5.09
C GLY A 283 23.42 -9.54 -4.26
N LEU A 284 22.73 -10.65 -4.52
CA LEU A 284 22.95 -11.94 -3.85
C LEU A 284 24.36 -12.48 -4.10
N PHE A 285 24.82 -12.48 -5.34
CA PHE A 285 26.16 -12.93 -5.72
C PHE A 285 27.23 -12.15 -4.96
N VAL A 286 27.13 -10.81 -4.94
CA VAL A 286 28.12 -9.97 -4.23
C VAL A 286 28.10 -10.23 -2.73
N LEU A 287 26.93 -10.42 -2.11
CA LEU A 287 26.82 -10.71 -0.68
C LEU A 287 27.36 -12.10 -0.30
N VAL A 288 27.23 -13.09 -1.19
CA VAL A 288 27.70 -14.45 -0.95
C VAL A 288 29.19 -14.59 -1.24
N VAL A 289 29.67 -14.01 -2.34
CA VAL A 289 31.01 -14.25 -2.88
C VAL A 289 32.05 -13.24 -2.38
N LEU A 290 31.65 -12.01 -2.04
CA LEU A 290 32.55 -10.98 -1.47
C LEU A 290 32.27 -10.73 0.01
N ARG A 291 32.16 -11.81 0.78
CA ARG A 291 32.08 -11.74 2.24
C ARG A 291 33.40 -11.19 2.80
N PRO A 292 33.36 -10.33 3.83
CA PRO A 292 34.59 -9.85 4.47
C PRO A 292 35.39 -11.05 4.98
N GLY A 293 36.66 -11.15 4.58
CA GLY A 293 37.55 -12.25 4.94
C GLY A 293 37.59 -13.45 3.98
N SER A 294 36.84 -13.45 2.87
CA SER A 294 36.97 -14.51 1.85
C SER A 294 38.21 -14.32 0.97
N GLU A 295 38.81 -15.43 0.52
CA GLU A 295 39.96 -15.42 -0.40
C GLU A 295 39.62 -14.71 -1.73
N THR A 296 38.39 -14.83 -2.21
CA THR A 296 37.85 -14.13 -3.39
C THR A 296 37.83 -12.61 -3.22
N ALA A 297 37.57 -12.10 -2.01
CA ALA A 297 37.51 -10.67 -1.73
C ALA A 297 38.90 -10.01 -1.66
N ALA A 298 39.97 -10.80 -1.51
CA ALA A 298 41.36 -10.34 -1.51
C ALA A 298 41.92 -10.13 -2.92
N VAL A 299 41.35 -10.79 -3.94
CA VAL A 299 41.83 -10.70 -5.33
C VAL A 299 41.38 -9.38 -5.97
N ARG A 300 42.36 -8.53 -6.32
CA ARG A 300 42.12 -7.22 -6.95
C ARG A 300 41.34 -7.33 -8.28
N ALA A 301 41.63 -8.36 -9.09
CA ALA A 301 40.94 -8.58 -10.36
C ALA A 301 39.43 -8.83 -10.19
N ILE A 302 39.05 -9.67 -9.23
CA ILE A 302 37.64 -9.97 -8.91
C ILE A 302 36.91 -8.69 -8.48
N ARG A 303 37.52 -7.85 -7.64
CA ARG A 303 36.94 -6.56 -7.24
C ARG A 303 36.68 -5.65 -8.43
N TRP A 304 37.62 -5.52 -9.36
CA TRP A 304 37.43 -4.70 -10.57
C TRP A 304 36.38 -5.27 -11.51
N LEU A 305 36.32 -6.59 -11.69
CA LEU A 305 35.26 -7.24 -12.48
C LEU A 305 33.88 -7.01 -11.88
N VAL A 306 33.76 -6.98 -10.55
CA VAL A 306 32.51 -6.65 -9.85
C VAL A 306 32.15 -5.18 -10.03
N VAL A 307 33.11 -4.26 -9.89
CA VAL A 307 32.86 -2.82 -10.15
C VAL A 307 32.38 -2.60 -11.58
N LEU A 308 33.07 -3.20 -12.56
CA LEU A 308 32.69 -3.13 -13.96
C LEU A 308 31.27 -3.68 -14.17
N TRP A 309 30.97 -4.84 -13.59
CA TRP A 309 29.64 -5.44 -13.71
C TRP A 309 28.54 -4.57 -13.10
N ILE A 310 28.80 -3.95 -11.93
CA ILE A 310 27.84 -3.03 -11.31
C ILE A 310 27.67 -1.76 -12.14
N ALA A 311 28.74 -1.22 -12.72
CA ALA A 311 28.65 -0.08 -13.64
C ALA A 311 27.80 -0.40 -14.87
N GLN A 312 27.97 -1.61 -15.42
CA GLN A 312 27.14 -2.12 -16.51
C GLN A 312 25.66 -2.28 -16.11
N ASN A 313 25.37 -2.74 -14.88
CA ASN A 313 24.00 -2.79 -14.37
C ASN A 313 23.40 -1.39 -14.21
N LEU A 314 24.19 -0.41 -13.76
CA LEU A 314 23.73 0.97 -13.64
C LEU A 314 23.34 1.56 -15.00
N PHE A 315 24.11 1.24 -16.05
CA PHE A 315 23.75 1.61 -17.42
C PHE A 315 22.44 0.94 -17.87
N LEU A 316 22.24 -0.36 -17.59
CA LEU A 316 20.97 -1.03 -17.89
C LEU A 316 19.76 -0.41 -17.17
N VAL A 317 19.94 0.02 -15.92
CA VAL A 317 18.90 0.74 -15.18
C VAL A 317 18.62 2.08 -15.86
N ALA A 318 19.64 2.81 -16.31
CA ALA A 318 19.46 4.05 -17.06
C ALA A 318 18.71 3.82 -18.39
N SER A 319 19.05 2.78 -19.17
CA SER A 319 18.32 2.38 -20.37
C SER A 319 16.85 2.06 -20.07
N SER A 320 16.56 1.47 -18.92
CA SER A 320 15.18 1.14 -18.53
C SER A 320 14.36 2.34 -18.09
N ILE A 321 15.01 3.30 -17.43
CA ILE A 321 14.43 4.62 -17.16
C ILE A 321 14.09 5.30 -18.47
N LEU A 322 15.01 5.30 -19.45
CA LEU A 322 14.78 5.89 -20.77
C LEU A 322 13.60 5.22 -21.48
N ARG A 323 13.54 3.88 -21.57
CA ARG A 323 12.38 3.15 -22.11
C ARG A 323 11.07 3.55 -21.43
N THR A 324 11.11 3.75 -20.11
CA THR A 324 9.92 4.15 -19.35
C THR A 324 9.53 5.60 -19.66
N ILE A 325 10.49 6.49 -19.88
CA ILE A 325 10.25 7.88 -20.30
C ILE A 325 9.64 7.91 -21.71
N ASP A 326 10.20 7.19 -22.68
CA ASP A 326 9.62 7.08 -24.04
C ASP A 326 8.19 6.51 -23.99
N TYR A 327 7.97 5.54 -23.11
CA TYR A 327 6.64 4.98 -22.87
C TYR A 327 5.66 6.02 -22.26
N ILE A 328 6.14 6.90 -21.38
CA ILE A 328 5.34 7.99 -20.81
C ILE A 328 5.00 9.05 -21.86
N GLU A 329 5.92 9.37 -22.77
CA GLU A 329 5.68 10.37 -23.81
C GLU A 329 4.54 9.95 -24.74
N VAL A 330 4.44 8.67 -25.08
CA VAL A 330 3.42 8.13 -25.98
C VAL A 330 2.12 7.74 -25.26
N TYR A 331 2.18 7.29 -24.00
CA TYR A 331 1.01 6.75 -23.28
C TYR A 331 0.65 7.51 -21.99
N SER A 332 1.14 8.74 -21.85
CA SER A 332 0.97 9.61 -20.67
C SER A 332 1.63 9.08 -19.38
N LEU A 333 1.61 9.87 -18.31
CA LEU A 333 2.12 9.48 -17.00
C LEU A 333 1.02 8.80 -16.16
N THR A 334 1.39 7.75 -15.42
CA THR A 334 0.49 7.09 -14.46
C THR A 334 1.19 6.89 -13.11
N ARG A 335 0.40 6.65 -12.05
CA ARG A 335 0.91 6.30 -10.71
C ARG A 335 1.91 5.14 -10.74
N LEU A 336 1.66 4.11 -11.54
CA LEU A 336 2.52 2.94 -11.64
C LEU A 336 3.84 3.25 -12.35
N ARG A 337 3.83 4.09 -13.39
CA ARG A 337 5.07 4.53 -14.07
C ARG A 337 5.93 5.41 -13.17
N ILE A 338 5.32 6.30 -12.37
CA ILE A 338 6.05 7.06 -11.32
C ILE A 338 6.67 6.10 -10.30
N ALA A 339 5.90 5.13 -9.79
CA ALA A 339 6.40 4.15 -8.84
C ALA A 339 7.55 3.30 -9.42
N ALA A 340 7.47 2.92 -10.70
CA ALA A 340 8.54 2.20 -11.40
C ALA A 340 9.83 3.03 -11.51
N LEU A 341 9.74 4.32 -11.86
CA LEU A 341 10.88 5.23 -11.91
C LEU A 341 11.54 5.40 -10.53
N LEU A 342 10.74 5.59 -9.48
CA LEU A 342 11.25 5.68 -8.10
C LEU A 342 11.91 4.37 -7.65
N TRP A 343 11.35 3.23 -8.04
CA TRP A 343 11.92 1.92 -7.75
C TRP A 343 13.26 1.70 -8.48
N MET A 344 13.35 2.05 -9.77
CA MET A 344 14.61 1.97 -10.53
C MET A 344 15.69 2.89 -9.92
N ALA A 345 15.32 4.07 -9.44
CA ALA A 345 16.23 4.95 -8.71
C ALA A 345 16.72 4.31 -7.40
N LEU A 346 15.85 3.63 -6.64
CA LEU A 346 16.26 2.87 -5.44
C LEU A 346 17.23 1.73 -5.78
N VAL A 347 17.01 1.01 -6.88
CA VAL A 347 17.93 -0.04 -7.34
C VAL A 347 19.29 0.56 -7.68
N ALA A 348 19.32 1.67 -8.43
CA ALA A 348 20.56 2.39 -8.74
C ALA A 348 21.32 2.80 -7.47
N ILE A 349 20.61 3.37 -6.48
CA ILE A 349 21.19 3.71 -5.16
C ILE A 349 21.75 2.45 -4.48
N GLY A 350 21.00 1.34 -4.46
CA GLY A 350 21.45 0.09 -3.85
C GLY A 350 22.71 -0.47 -4.49
N LEU A 351 22.81 -0.44 -5.82
CA LEU A 351 24.01 -0.84 -6.57
C LEU A 351 25.22 0.04 -6.23
N VAL A 352 25.04 1.36 -6.16
CA VAL A 352 26.09 2.30 -5.76
C VAL A 352 26.53 2.03 -4.31
N LEU A 353 25.60 1.77 -3.40
CA LEU A 353 25.91 1.43 -2.00
C LEU A 353 26.68 0.10 -1.87
N ILE A 354 26.45 -0.87 -2.75
CA ILE A 354 27.21 -2.13 -2.79
C ILE A 354 28.68 -1.84 -3.14
N VAL A 355 28.93 -1.04 -4.18
CA VAL A 355 30.29 -0.63 -4.56
C VAL A 355 30.94 0.16 -3.43
N TRP A 356 30.21 1.11 -2.85
CA TRP A 356 30.67 1.92 -1.73
C TRP A 356 31.09 1.04 -0.54
N ARG A 357 30.24 0.08 -0.16
CA ARG A 357 30.53 -0.88 0.90
C ARG A 357 31.83 -1.63 0.62
N MET A 358 32.00 -2.12 -0.60
CA MET A 358 33.17 -2.92 -1.00
C MET A 358 34.46 -2.09 -0.97
N LEU A 359 34.43 -0.87 -1.51
CA LEU A 359 35.61 0.00 -1.59
C LEU A 359 36.03 0.55 -0.22
N TRP A 360 35.07 0.80 0.67
CA TRP A 360 35.30 1.40 2.00
C TRP A 360 35.19 0.38 3.15
N ALA A 361 35.22 -0.91 2.84
CA ALA A 361 35.16 -2.01 3.80
C ALA A 361 34.05 -1.89 4.87
N LYS A 362 32.86 -1.40 4.48
CA LYS A 362 31.72 -1.26 5.40
C LYS A 362 31.07 -2.61 5.70
N SER A 363 30.44 -2.72 6.87
CA SER A 363 29.74 -3.94 7.30
C SER A 363 28.49 -4.22 6.45
N ALA A 364 28.03 -5.47 6.43
CA ALA A 364 26.76 -5.83 5.78
C ALA A 364 25.56 -5.14 6.46
N ALA A 365 25.61 -4.99 7.79
CA ALA A 365 24.60 -4.25 8.55
C ALA A 365 24.48 -2.78 8.10
N TRP A 366 25.60 -2.11 7.80
CA TRP A 366 25.60 -0.76 7.26
C TRP A 366 24.87 -0.68 5.91
N LEU A 367 25.14 -1.62 5.00
CA LEU A 367 24.49 -1.66 3.68
C LEU A 367 22.98 -1.90 3.81
N ILE A 368 22.56 -2.84 4.67
CA ILE A 368 21.14 -3.13 4.93
C ILE A 368 20.45 -1.90 5.52
N ASN A 369 21.05 -1.24 6.51
CA ASN A 369 20.48 -0.06 7.15
C ASN A 369 20.38 1.12 6.19
N THR A 370 21.40 1.35 5.36
CA THR A 370 21.40 2.48 4.40
C THR A 370 20.39 2.25 3.28
N ASN A 371 20.26 1.02 2.77
CA ASN A 371 19.21 0.68 1.80
C ASN A 371 17.81 0.80 2.42
N ALA A 372 17.62 0.32 3.66
CA ALA A 372 16.35 0.45 4.36
C ALA A 372 15.99 1.91 4.61
N ALA A 373 16.96 2.76 4.94
CA ALA A 373 16.75 4.20 5.11
C ALA A 373 16.36 4.87 3.78
N ALA A 374 17.03 4.55 2.67
CA ALA A 374 16.69 5.06 1.34
C ALA A 374 15.27 4.63 0.92
N ALA A 375 14.93 3.34 1.11
CA ALA A 375 13.59 2.82 0.83
C ALA A 375 12.53 3.49 1.71
N LEU A 376 12.79 3.63 3.02
CA LEU A 376 11.88 4.30 3.95
C LEU A 376 11.63 5.75 3.55
N LEU A 377 12.67 6.49 3.16
CA LEU A 377 12.54 7.88 2.70
C LEU A 377 11.63 7.98 1.46
N VAL A 378 11.81 7.08 0.48
CA VAL A 378 10.94 7.04 -0.70
C VAL A 378 9.51 6.66 -0.33
N LEU A 379 9.30 5.67 0.55
CA LEU A 379 7.96 5.25 0.97
C LEU A 379 7.23 6.34 1.78
N VAL A 380 7.94 7.09 2.63
CA VAL A 380 7.40 8.26 3.33
C VAL A 380 7.07 9.37 2.32
N GLY A 381 7.93 9.62 1.33
CA GLY A 381 7.64 10.55 0.24
C GLY A 381 6.39 10.16 -0.55
N CYS A 382 6.24 8.88 -0.91
CA CYS A 382 5.07 8.35 -1.62
C CYS A 382 3.78 8.37 -0.79
N SER A 383 3.87 8.35 0.55
CA SER A 383 2.70 8.49 1.41
C SER A 383 2.32 9.97 1.61
N ALA A 384 3.31 10.86 1.62
CA ALA A 384 3.11 12.30 1.73
C ALA A 384 2.70 12.97 0.41
N VAL A 385 3.11 12.47 -0.76
CA VAL A 385 2.83 13.09 -2.06
C VAL A 385 1.71 12.35 -2.79
N ASP A 386 0.71 13.07 -3.32
CA ASP A 386 -0.29 12.46 -4.20
C ASP A 386 0.27 12.24 -5.60
N LEU A 387 0.78 11.03 -5.86
CA LEU A 387 1.28 10.63 -7.18
C LEU A 387 0.23 10.75 -8.28
N GLY A 388 -1.07 10.65 -7.95
CA GLY A 388 -2.16 10.90 -8.88
C GLY A 388 -2.29 12.37 -9.29
N SER A 389 -2.11 13.30 -8.35
CA SER A 389 -2.07 14.73 -8.68
C SER A 389 -0.84 15.10 -9.49
N VAL A 390 0.31 14.48 -9.20
CA VAL A 390 1.52 14.64 -10.01
C VAL A 390 1.28 14.15 -11.45
N ALA A 391 0.70 12.95 -11.61
CA ALA A 391 0.36 12.40 -12.92
C ALA A 391 -0.64 13.27 -13.68
N ALA A 392 -1.74 13.70 -13.03
CA ALA A 392 -2.74 14.56 -13.65
C ALA A 392 -2.15 15.90 -14.11
N ALA A 393 -1.33 16.55 -13.27
CA ALA A 393 -0.72 17.82 -13.59
C ALA A 393 0.31 17.69 -14.72
N TRP A 394 1.07 16.60 -14.78
CA TRP A 394 1.99 16.33 -15.88
C TRP A 394 1.21 16.07 -17.19
N ASN A 395 0.20 15.21 -17.16
CA ASN A 395 -0.59 14.83 -18.34
C ASN A 395 -1.29 16.05 -18.96
N VAL A 396 -1.94 16.87 -18.13
CA VAL A 396 -2.62 18.10 -18.60
C VAL A 396 -1.63 19.08 -19.25
N ARG A 397 -0.41 19.22 -18.73
CA ARG A 397 0.59 20.14 -19.31
C ARG A 397 1.21 19.63 -20.62
N HIS A 398 1.26 18.33 -20.83
CA HIS A 398 1.92 17.73 -22.01
C HIS A 398 0.94 17.26 -23.08
N ALA A 399 -0.36 17.25 -22.79
CA ALA A 399 -1.41 16.83 -23.70
C ALA A 399 -1.49 17.70 -24.96
N ARG A 400 -1.85 17.07 -26.09
CA ARG A 400 -2.03 17.76 -27.38
C ARG A 400 -3.11 18.83 -27.30
N GLU A 401 -4.18 18.54 -26.57
CA GLU A 401 -5.33 19.44 -26.40
C GLU A 401 -4.95 20.71 -25.63
N ALA A 402 -3.87 20.68 -24.84
CA ALA A 402 -3.32 21.84 -24.15
C ALA A 402 -2.18 22.54 -24.95
N GLY A 403 -1.97 22.16 -26.22
CA GLY A 403 -0.88 22.66 -27.05
C GLY A 403 0.48 21.98 -26.81
N GLY A 404 0.50 20.88 -26.05
CA GLY A 404 1.69 20.07 -25.82
C GLY A 404 2.04 19.12 -26.97
N LYS A 405 3.23 18.53 -26.92
CA LYS A 405 3.72 17.58 -27.93
C LYS A 405 3.42 16.10 -27.59
N GLY A 406 2.80 15.84 -26.44
CA GLY A 406 2.58 14.48 -25.93
C GLY A 406 1.41 13.75 -26.60
N ALA A 407 0.87 12.76 -25.88
CA ALA A 407 -0.33 12.03 -26.29
C ALA A 407 -1.62 12.87 -26.11
N GLU A 408 -2.73 12.36 -26.65
CA GLU A 408 -4.07 12.84 -26.32
C GLU A 408 -4.39 12.63 -24.84
N LEU A 409 -5.15 13.54 -24.25
CA LEU A 409 -5.45 13.50 -22.83
C LEU A 409 -6.46 12.39 -22.50
N ASP A 410 -6.01 11.36 -21.76
CA ASP A 410 -6.88 10.29 -21.27
C ASP A 410 -7.80 10.78 -20.13
N LEU A 411 -8.98 11.27 -20.50
CA LEU A 411 -10.02 11.70 -19.58
C LEU A 411 -10.58 10.57 -18.71
N CYS A 412 -10.58 9.31 -19.20
CA CYS A 412 -10.98 8.16 -18.39
C CYS A 412 -10.00 7.89 -17.24
N TYR A 413 -8.69 8.07 -17.48
CA TYR A 413 -7.68 8.00 -16.43
C TYR A 413 -7.87 9.12 -15.40
N LEU A 414 -8.07 10.37 -15.84
CA LEU A 414 -8.31 11.50 -14.93
C LEU A 414 -9.60 11.32 -14.11
N ASN A 415 -10.66 10.79 -14.72
CA ASN A 415 -11.90 10.46 -14.01
C ASN A 415 -11.66 9.40 -12.92
N ARG A 416 -10.87 8.35 -13.22
CA ARG A 416 -10.47 7.33 -12.22
C ARG A 416 -9.57 7.86 -11.10
N LEU A 417 -8.80 8.93 -11.36
CA LEU A 417 -8.02 9.62 -10.32
C LEU A 417 -8.92 10.42 -9.36
N GLY A 418 -10.11 10.82 -9.79
CA GLY A 418 -11.10 11.49 -8.95
C GLY A 418 -10.57 12.80 -8.34
N PRO A 419 -10.61 12.96 -7.00
CA PRO A 419 -10.14 14.19 -6.35
C PRO A 419 -8.71 14.59 -6.71
N SER A 420 -7.83 13.63 -7.02
CA SER A 420 -6.44 13.90 -7.38
C SER A 420 -6.28 14.68 -8.69
N ALA A 421 -7.23 14.56 -9.62
CA ALA A 421 -7.21 15.26 -10.91
C ALA A 421 -7.91 16.62 -10.88
N LEU A 422 -8.76 16.88 -9.87
CA LEU A 422 -9.69 18.01 -9.83
C LEU A 422 -9.03 19.36 -10.16
N VAL A 423 -7.96 19.70 -9.44
CA VAL A 423 -7.25 20.99 -9.61
C VAL A 423 -6.68 21.12 -11.03
N SER A 424 -6.15 20.04 -11.59
CA SER A 424 -5.58 20.05 -12.95
C SER A 424 -6.66 20.19 -14.02
N LEU A 425 -7.83 19.55 -13.82
CA LEU A 425 -8.98 19.67 -14.73
C LEU A 425 -9.55 21.08 -14.74
N VAL A 426 -9.71 21.71 -13.57
CA VAL A 426 -10.17 23.10 -13.46
C VAL A 426 -9.18 24.05 -14.12
N ARG A 427 -7.88 23.87 -13.87
CA ARG A 427 -6.84 24.70 -14.49
C ARG A 427 -6.87 24.61 -16.01
N LEU A 428 -7.04 23.41 -16.57
CA LEU A 428 -7.16 23.21 -18.03
C LEU A 428 -8.42 23.89 -18.59
N GLU A 429 -9.57 23.76 -17.92
CA GLU A 429 -10.82 24.40 -18.36
C GLU A 429 -10.70 25.93 -18.36
N LEU A 430 -10.01 26.51 -17.38
CA LEU A 430 -9.81 27.96 -17.28
C LEU A 430 -8.80 28.53 -18.30
N GLN A 431 -7.89 27.71 -18.83
CA GLN A 431 -6.95 28.14 -19.87
C GLN A 431 -7.67 28.48 -21.20
N GLY A 432 -8.82 27.84 -21.47
CA GLY A 432 -9.58 28.03 -22.71
C GLY A 432 -8.86 27.46 -23.94
N GLY A 433 -9.35 27.81 -25.14
CA GLY A 433 -8.74 27.39 -26.41
C GLY A 433 -8.94 25.92 -26.80
N LEU A 434 -9.80 25.19 -26.07
CA LEU A 434 -10.10 23.79 -26.32
C LEU A 434 -11.15 23.63 -27.43
N ASN A 435 -11.06 22.53 -28.19
CA ASN A 435 -12.12 22.11 -29.10
C ASN A 435 -13.46 21.99 -28.32
N PRO A 436 -14.59 22.51 -28.83
CA PRO A 436 -15.89 22.48 -28.14
C PRO A 436 -16.31 21.09 -27.65
N GLU A 437 -16.10 20.04 -28.45
CA GLU A 437 -16.45 18.66 -28.10
C GLU A 437 -15.60 18.16 -26.93
N PHE A 438 -14.29 18.41 -26.98
CA PHE A 438 -13.38 18.05 -25.90
C PHE A 438 -13.66 18.86 -24.63
N ALA A 439 -13.97 20.15 -24.76
CA ALA A 439 -14.34 21.01 -23.63
C ALA A 439 -15.61 20.51 -22.93
N GLU A 440 -16.57 19.95 -23.67
CA GLU A 440 -17.75 19.30 -23.10
C GLU A 440 -17.39 18.04 -22.29
N ARG A 441 -16.58 17.15 -22.87
CA ARG A 441 -16.08 15.94 -22.22
C ARG A 441 -15.27 16.25 -20.95
N LEU A 442 -14.39 17.25 -21.02
CA LEU A 442 -13.61 17.75 -19.88
C LEU A 442 -14.53 18.27 -18.77
N ARG A 443 -15.53 19.09 -19.11
CA ARG A 443 -16.52 19.63 -18.15
C ARG A 443 -17.26 18.52 -17.40
N TRP A 444 -17.64 17.46 -18.10
CA TRP A 444 -18.27 16.29 -17.48
C TRP A 444 -17.36 15.64 -16.42
N VAL A 445 -16.12 15.32 -16.80
CA VAL A 445 -15.16 14.66 -15.91
C VAL A 445 -14.79 15.56 -14.73
N ARG A 446 -14.55 16.86 -14.96
CA ARG A 446 -14.33 17.84 -13.89
C ARG A 446 -15.52 17.91 -12.95
N HIS A 447 -16.75 17.97 -13.47
CA HIS A 447 -17.95 18.03 -12.62
C HIS A 447 -18.05 16.80 -11.71
N ARG A 448 -17.84 15.60 -12.24
CA ARG A 448 -17.82 14.36 -11.43
C ARG A 448 -16.73 14.37 -10.36
N ALA A 449 -15.52 14.82 -10.70
CA ALA A 449 -14.43 14.92 -9.74
C ALA A 449 -14.77 15.94 -8.62
N LEU A 450 -15.36 17.08 -8.97
CA LEU A 450 -15.75 18.11 -8.02
C LEU A 450 -16.87 17.65 -7.09
N THR A 451 -17.95 17.09 -7.63
CA THR A 451 -19.09 16.61 -6.83
C THR A 451 -18.70 15.47 -5.91
N ALA A 452 -17.91 14.51 -6.40
CA ALA A 452 -17.36 13.44 -5.56
C ALA A 452 -16.46 13.99 -4.44
N THR A 453 -15.66 15.02 -4.72
CA THR A 453 -14.79 15.64 -3.71
C THR A 453 -15.61 16.38 -2.66
N ILE A 454 -16.64 17.13 -3.05
CA ILE A 454 -17.54 17.85 -2.13
C ILE A 454 -18.34 16.87 -1.27
N ALA A 455 -18.97 15.85 -1.89
CA ALA A 455 -19.71 14.83 -1.16
C ALA A 455 -18.81 14.05 -0.18
N GLY A 456 -17.57 13.78 -0.58
CA GLY A 456 -16.56 13.19 0.29
C GLY A 456 -16.19 14.09 1.48
N GLN A 457 -16.14 15.41 1.30
CA GLN A 457 -15.88 16.37 2.39
C GLN A 457 -17.06 16.55 3.35
N GLN A 458 -18.29 16.34 2.88
CA GLN A 458 -19.52 16.42 3.67
C GLN A 458 -19.85 15.09 4.40
N SER A 459 -19.16 14.01 4.07
CA SER A 459 -19.22 12.70 4.74
C SER A 459 -17.93 12.46 5.54
N GLY A 460 -17.81 11.35 6.28
CA GLY A 460 -16.55 11.04 6.97
C GLY A 460 -15.47 10.42 6.08
N ALA A 461 -15.59 10.56 4.76
CA ALA A 461 -14.45 10.47 3.84
C ALA A 461 -13.64 11.78 3.77
N ARG A 462 -13.97 12.77 4.62
CA ARG A 462 -13.30 14.07 4.69
C ARG A 462 -11.79 13.92 4.92
N THR A 463 -11.00 14.61 4.11
CA THR A 463 -9.54 14.73 4.25
C THR A 463 -9.09 16.19 4.21
N TRP A 464 -8.01 16.54 4.93
CA TRP A 464 -7.46 17.90 4.88
C TRP A 464 -6.95 18.25 3.48
N ARG A 465 -6.37 17.28 2.76
CA ARG A 465 -5.91 17.45 1.38
C ARG A 465 -7.03 17.85 0.43
N ASN A 466 -8.18 17.18 0.48
CA ASN A 466 -9.32 17.51 -0.37
C ASN A 466 -9.94 18.86 0.02
N GLY A 467 -9.91 19.23 1.30
CA GLY A 467 -10.26 20.59 1.75
C GLY A 467 -9.38 21.64 1.08
N ARG A 468 -8.05 21.43 1.07
CA ARG A 468 -7.12 22.34 0.38
C ARG A 468 -7.34 22.40 -1.13
N ARG A 469 -7.70 21.27 -1.78
CA ARG A 469 -8.04 21.26 -3.21
C ARG A 469 -9.26 22.12 -3.53
N ILE A 470 -10.31 22.02 -2.71
CA ILE A 470 -11.50 22.86 -2.89
C ILE A 470 -11.15 24.33 -2.70
N SER A 471 -10.38 24.69 -1.66
CA SER A 471 -9.96 26.08 -1.48
C SER A 471 -9.08 26.59 -2.63
N GLU A 472 -8.21 25.74 -3.19
CA GLU A 472 -7.39 26.09 -4.36
C GLU A 472 -8.28 26.34 -5.59
N VAL A 473 -9.27 25.48 -5.84
CA VAL A 473 -10.25 25.67 -6.93
C VAL A 473 -11.04 26.96 -6.75
N LEU A 474 -11.53 27.24 -5.53
CA LEU A 474 -12.25 28.48 -5.24
C LEU A 474 -11.38 29.72 -5.46
N ALA A 475 -10.10 29.65 -5.07
CA ALA A 475 -9.14 30.72 -5.30
C ALA A 475 -8.88 30.95 -6.80
N MET A 476 -8.76 29.88 -7.61
CA MET A 476 -8.60 29.99 -9.07
C MET A 476 -9.80 30.67 -9.74
N LEU A 477 -11.01 30.46 -9.21
CA LEU A 477 -12.22 31.02 -9.81
C LEU A 477 -12.41 32.50 -9.50
N GLY A 478 -11.83 33.04 -8.42
CA GLY A 478 -11.98 34.46 -8.07
C GLY A 478 -13.44 34.92 -7.91
N GLY A 479 -14.35 34.03 -7.53
CA GLY A 479 -15.80 34.30 -7.45
C GLY A 479 -16.60 33.95 -8.70
N ALA A 480 -15.95 33.59 -9.81
CA ALA A 480 -16.63 33.07 -10.99
C ALA A 480 -17.28 31.71 -10.71
N ARG A 481 -18.41 31.44 -11.36
CA ARG A 481 -19.06 30.13 -11.29
C ARG A 481 -18.50 29.23 -12.38
N LEU A 482 -18.20 27.98 -12.02
CA LEU A 482 -17.91 26.95 -13.01
C LEU A 482 -19.13 26.69 -13.90
N PRO A 483 -18.94 26.42 -15.20
CA PRO A 483 -20.01 25.98 -16.07
C PRO A 483 -20.76 24.77 -15.53
N SER A 484 -22.07 24.74 -15.77
CA SER A 484 -22.91 23.58 -15.48
C SER A 484 -22.42 22.36 -16.26
N PRO A 485 -22.58 21.14 -15.70
CA PRO A 485 -22.24 19.93 -16.44
C PRO A 485 -23.10 19.82 -17.70
N PRO A 486 -22.57 19.18 -18.76
CA PRO A 486 -23.39 18.84 -19.91
C PRO A 486 -24.48 17.82 -19.51
N PRO A 487 -25.60 17.75 -20.26
CA PRO A 487 -26.70 16.85 -19.96
C PRO A 487 -26.26 15.39 -20.05
N PHE A 488 -26.89 14.53 -19.24
CA PHE A 488 -26.60 13.09 -19.17
C PHE A 488 -26.84 12.37 -20.50
N GLY A 489 -27.76 12.87 -21.32
CA GLY A 489 -28.19 12.25 -22.58
C GLY A 489 -29.08 11.02 -22.35
N PRO A 490 -29.78 10.53 -23.39
CA PRO A 490 -30.72 9.41 -23.30
C PRO A 490 -30.04 8.05 -23.06
N THR A 491 -28.81 7.89 -23.54
CA THR A 491 -28.02 6.65 -23.46
C THR A 491 -26.93 6.69 -22.39
N GLY A 492 -26.71 7.86 -21.77
CA GLY A 492 -25.63 8.10 -20.81
C GLY A 492 -24.31 8.53 -21.44
N ARG A 493 -23.27 8.62 -20.61
CA ARG A 493 -21.91 9.02 -21.01
C ARG A 493 -20.84 8.03 -20.53
N GLY A 494 -19.76 7.93 -21.31
CA GLY A 494 -18.57 7.15 -21.01
C GLY A 494 -17.72 7.69 -19.86
N CYS A 495 -16.63 6.98 -19.54
CA CYS A 495 -15.70 7.40 -18.48
C CYS A 495 -14.93 8.69 -18.84
N ASP A 496 -14.80 8.99 -20.12
CA ASP A 496 -14.18 10.18 -20.69
C ASP A 496 -15.17 11.33 -20.88
N GLY A 497 -16.47 11.09 -20.64
CA GLY A 497 -17.54 12.06 -20.83
C GLY A 497 -18.12 12.14 -22.24
N ALA A 498 -17.70 11.27 -23.16
CA ALA A 498 -18.35 11.15 -24.47
C ALA A 498 -19.78 10.60 -24.31
N ALA A 499 -20.74 11.13 -25.08
CA ALA A 499 -22.10 10.59 -25.12
C ALA A 499 -22.10 9.23 -25.85
N TYR A 500 -22.83 8.25 -25.32
CA TYR A 500 -22.98 6.99 -26.04
C TYR A 500 -23.82 7.20 -27.30
N PRO A 501 -23.47 6.55 -28.43
CA PRO A 501 -24.29 6.62 -29.63
C PRO A 501 -25.70 6.06 -29.35
N PRO A 502 -26.74 6.59 -30.01
CA PRO A 502 -28.08 6.02 -29.91
C PRO A 502 -28.05 4.55 -30.37
N PRO A 503 -28.85 3.66 -29.75
CA PRO A 503 -28.92 2.27 -30.19
C PRO A 503 -29.34 2.23 -31.66
N GLU A 504 -28.66 1.40 -32.47
CA GLU A 504 -29.05 1.18 -33.85
C GLU A 504 -30.52 0.71 -33.88
N PRO A 505 -31.35 1.28 -34.78
CA PRO A 505 -32.74 0.85 -34.89
C PRO A 505 -32.75 -0.66 -35.17
N SER A 506 -33.41 -1.41 -34.29
CA SER A 506 -33.55 -2.86 -34.44
C SER A 506 -34.07 -3.16 -35.84
N ALA A 507 -33.30 -3.89 -36.64
CA ALA A 507 -33.77 -4.41 -37.91
C ALA A 507 -35.09 -5.14 -37.63
N GLN A 508 -36.19 -4.63 -38.17
CA GLN A 508 -37.48 -5.29 -38.07
C GLN A 508 -37.28 -6.73 -38.57
N PRO A 509 -37.74 -7.76 -37.84
CA PRO A 509 -37.73 -9.11 -38.35
C PRO A 509 -38.41 -9.09 -39.70
N ALA A 510 -37.68 -9.44 -40.76
CA ALA A 510 -38.27 -9.63 -42.08
C ALA A 510 -39.49 -10.54 -41.92
N ALA A 511 -40.66 -10.07 -42.37
CA ALA A 511 -41.89 -10.83 -42.29
C ALA A 511 -41.65 -12.24 -42.80
N SER A 512 -41.92 -13.24 -41.96
CA SER A 512 -41.77 -14.65 -42.31
C SER A 512 -42.51 -14.94 -43.62
N PRO A 513 -41.89 -15.60 -44.62
CA PRO A 513 -42.61 -15.96 -45.83
C PRO A 513 -43.71 -16.98 -45.48
N ASN A 514 -44.93 -16.69 -45.95
CA ASN A 514 -46.12 -17.54 -45.81
C ASN A 514 -45.81 -19.00 -46.23
N PRO A 515 -46.14 -20.01 -45.41
CA PRO A 515 -46.00 -21.41 -45.81
C PRO A 515 -47.30 -21.89 -46.47
N THR A 516 -47.47 -21.65 -47.77
CA THR A 516 -48.51 -22.34 -48.56
C THR A 516 -48.09 -22.55 -50.01
N ALA A 517 -47.44 -23.69 -50.28
CA ALA A 517 -47.58 -24.40 -51.55
C ALA A 517 -47.14 -25.87 -51.37
N PRO A 518 -48.03 -26.87 -51.57
CA PRO A 518 -47.65 -28.28 -51.52
C PRO A 518 -46.98 -28.71 -52.83
N LEU A 519 -45.78 -29.31 -52.73
CA LEU A 519 -45.11 -29.96 -53.86
C LEU A 519 -45.72 -31.35 -54.09
N THR A 520 -46.56 -31.47 -55.12
CA THR A 520 -46.97 -32.74 -55.70
C THR A 520 -45.78 -33.40 -56.40
N LYS A 521 -45.46 -34.64 -56.02
CA LYS A 521 -44.52 -35.50 -56.76
C LYS A 521 -45.21 -35.97 -58.05
N GLY A 522 -44.74 -35.48 -59.19
CA GLY A 522 -45.02 -36.07 -60.49
C GLY A 522 -44.13 -37.30 -60.70
N ALA A 523 -44.75 -38.46 -60.84
CA ALA A 523 -44.16 -39.61 -61.50
C ALA A 523 -44.48 -39.49 -63.00
N GLU A 524 -43.47 -39.61 -63.87
CA GLU A 524 -43.62 -40.25 -65.19
C GLU A 524 -42.25 -40.41 -65.90
N ARG A 525 -41.98 -41.68 -66.20
CA ARG A 525 -41.08 -42.30 -67.19
C ARG A 525 -39.56 -42.29 -66.98
#